data_AF-A0A2X2CBX5-F1
#
_entry.id   AF-A0A2X2CBX5-F1
#
_cell.length_a   1.000
_cell.length_b   1.000
_cell.length_c   1.000
_cell.angle_alpha   90.00
_cell.angle_beta   90.00
_cell.angle_gamma   90.00
#
_symmetry.space_group_name_H-M   'P 1'
#
loop_
_entity.id
_entity.type
_entity.pdbx_description
1 polymer ?
#
loop_
_entity_poly.entity_id
_entity_poly.type
_entity_poly.pdbx_seq_one_letter_code
_entity_poly.pdbx_strand_id
1 'polypeptide(L)'
;MLSTKDMLVLGMMVFALFLGAGNIIFPPMAGFQSGNQWFSTSLGFLVTGVLLPFLTLVTVAIRGRGERLSIDLPSWFAVLFWIALYLIVGSTFAMPRVTNTAYEMGFLPLGLIEKKYYDPSDFRINI
;
A
#
# COMPACT_ATOMS: atom_id res chain seq x y z
N MET A 1 -20.71 -13.25 -21.08
CA MET A 1 -20.55 -13.92 -19.77
C MET A 1 -19.07 -14.22 -19.61
N LEU A 2 -18.48 -13.96 -18.44
CA LEU A 2 -17.06 -14.26 -18.20
C LEU A 2 -16.84 -15.78 -18.29
N SER A 3 -15.82 -16.20 -19.02
CA SER A 3 -15.41 -17.60 -19.04
C SER A 3 -14.84 -18.01 -17.68
N THR A 4 -14.85 -19.30 -17.35
CA THR A 4 -14.19 -19.83 -16.14
C THR A 4 -12.72 -19.44 -16.10
N LYS A 5 -12.07 -19.32 -17.27
CA LYS A 5 -10.70 -18.81 -17.38
C LYS A 5 -10.59 -17.34 -16.97
N ASP A 6 -11.53 -16.50 -17.41
CA ASP A 6 -11.55 -15.08 -17.07
C ASP A 6 -11.82 -14.86 -15.58
N MET A 7 -12.70 -15.68 -14.97
CA MET A 7 -12.92 -15.65 -13.52
C MET A 7 -11.68 -16.06 -12.73
N LEU A 8 -10.97 -17.09 -13.20
CA LEU A 8 -9.71 -17.51 -12.58
C LEU A 8 -8.67 -16.39 -12.67
N VAL A 9 -8.49 -15.80 -13.87
CA VAL A 9 -7.54 -14.70 -14.08
C VAL A 9 -7.91 -13.49 -13.23
N LEU A 10 -9.18 -13.09 -13.21
CA LEU A 10 -9.66 -11.96 -12.41
C LEU A 10 -9.48 -12.22 -10.91
N GLY A 11 -9.77 -13.44 -10.45
CA GLY A 11 -9.55 -13.86 -9.07
C GLY A 11 -8.06 -13.80 -8.69
N MET A 12 -7.18 -14.26 -9.57
CA MET A 12 -5.73 -14.18 -9.38
C MET A 12 -5.21 -12.74 -9.41
N MET A 13 -5.79 -11.85 -10.22
CA MET A 13 -5.45 -10.43 -10.23
C MET A 13 -5.84 -9.75 -8.92
N VAL A 14 -7.07 -9.98 -8.44
CA VAL A 14 -7.53 -9.44 -7.15
C VAL A 14 -6.70 -10.02 -6.01
N PHE A 15 -6.41 -11.32 -6.05
CA PHE A 15 -5.52 -11.97 -5.10
C PHE A 15 -4.14 -11.31 -5.09
N ALA A 16 -3.51 -11.12 -6.25
CA ALA A 16 -2.20 -10.45 -6.35
C ALA A 16 -2.24 -8.99 -5.87
N LEU A 17 -3.35 -8.28 -6.05
CA LEU A 17 -3.55 -6.93 -5.51
C LEU A 17 -3.54 -6.93 -3.98
N PHE A 18 -4.23 -7.89 -3.34
CA PHE A 18 -4.28 -8.01 -1.88
C PHE A 18 -3.09 -8.73 -1.25
N LEU A 19 -2.39 -9.58 -1.98
CA LEU A 19 -1.13 -10.23 -1.56
C LEU A 19 0.11 -9.47 -2.06
N GLY A 20 -0.06 -8.27 -2.59
CA GLY A 20 1.05 -7.43 -3.02
C GLY A 20 2.02 -7.12 -1.88
N ALA A 21 3.22 -6.65 -2.24
CA ALA A 21 4.33 -6.41 -1.31
C ALA A 21 3.92 -5.63 -0.04
N GLY A 22 3.01 -4.65 -0.14
CA GLY A 22 2.52 -3.90 1.01
C GLY A 22 1.79 -4.78 2.04
N ASN A 23 0.87 -5.63 1.61
CA ASN A 23 0.07 -6.45 2.52
C ASN A 23 0.82 -7.69 3.04
N ILE A 24 1.95 -8.05 2.43
CA ILE A 24 2.85 -9.08 3.00
C ILE A 24 3.80 -8.47 4.03
N ILE A 25 4.31 -7.25 3.78
CA ILE A 25 5.37 -6.66 4.58
C ILE A 25 4.83 -5.89 5.79
N PHE A 26 3.75 -5.12 5.63
CA PHE A 26 3.25 -4.27 6.70
C PHE A 26 2.67 -5.03 7.90
N PRO A 27 1.92 -6.14 7.76
CA PRO A 27 1.31 -6.79 8.92
C PRO A 27 2.31 -7.40 9.90
N PRO A 28 3.35 -8.15 9.45
CA PRO A 28 4.38 -8.64 10.35
C PRO A 28 5.14 -7.49 11.03
N MET A 29 5.45 -6.41 10.29
CA MET A 29 6.15 -5.25 10.84
C MET A 29 5.30 -4.50 11.88
N ALA A 30 4.02 -4.26 11.60
CA ALA A 30 3.09 -3.63 12.53
C ALA A 30 2.85 -4.52 13.76
N GLY A 31 2.74 -5.84 13.56
CA GLY A 31 2.66 -6.82 14.63
C GLY A 31 3.91 -6.80 15.52
N PHE A 32 5.11 -6.76 14.93
CA PHE A 32 6.37 -6.64 15.67
C PHE A 32 6.45 -5.35 16.48
N GLN A 33 6.05 -4.21 15.90
CA GLN A 33 6.05 -2.90 16.58
C GLN A 33 4.98 -2.79 17.68
N SER A 34 3.89 -3.56 17.59
CA SER A 34 2.80 -3.51 18.56
C SER A 34 3.10 -4.16 19.92
N GLY A 35 4.18 -4.94 20.01
CA GLY A 35 4.54 -5.67 21.23
C GLY A 35 3.38 -6.51 21.77
N ASN A 36 2.91 -6.19 22.98
CA ASN A 36 1.82 -6.93 23.62
C ASN A 36 0.42 -6.61 23.04
N GLN A 37 0.27 -5.54 22.25
CA GLN A 37 -1.03 -5.08 21.72
C GLN A 37 -1.32 -5.60 20.30
N TRP A 38 -0.72 -6.72 19.91
CA TRP A 38 -0.83 -7.30 18.57
C TRP A 38 -2.27 -7.52 18.12
N PHE A 39 -3.17 -7.93 19.02
CA PHE A 39 -4.56 -8.18 18.68
C PHE A 39 -5.29 -6.89 18.24
N SER A 40 -5.07 -5.79 18.97
CA SER A 40 -5.62 -4.49 18.62
C SER A 40 -5.05 -3.96 17.30
N THR A 41 -3.75 -4.16 17.07
CA THR A 41 -3.08 -3.76 15.83
C THR A 41 -3.57 -4.58 14.63
N SER A 42 -3.74 -5.89 14.78
CA SER A 42 -4.30 -6.75 13.74
C SER A 42 -5.74 -6.37 13.38
N LEU A 43 -6.58 -6.05 14.37
CA LEU A 43 -7.93 -5.56 14.11
C LEU A 43 -7.92 -4.21 13.37
N GLY A 44 -7.09 -3.27 13.81
CA GLY A 44 -6.93 -1.98 13.10
C GLY A 44 -6.48 -2.16 11.65
N PHE A 45 -5.51 -3.06 11.41
CA PHE A 45 -5.06 -3.41 10.07
C PHE A 45 -6.15 -4.07 9.23
N LEU A 46 -6.93 -5.00 9.79
CA LEU A 46 -8.03 -5.64 9.08
C LEU A 46 -9.10 -4.63 8.64
N VAL A 47 -9.49 -3.73 9.53
CA VAL A 47 -10.51 -2.71 9.22
C VAL A 47 -10.01 -1.71 8.17
N THR A 48 -8.77 -1.23 8.30
CA THR A 48 -8.27 -0.14 7.45
C THR A 48 -7.55 -0.62 6.19
N GLY A 49 -6.70 -1.64 6.31
CA GLY A 49 -5.85 -2.16 5.22
C GLY A 49 -6.53 -3.21 4.35
N VAL A 50 -7.54 -3.93 4.86
CA VAL A 50 -8.21 -5.01 4.11
C VAL A 50 -9.66 -4.68 3.79
N LEU A 51 -10.47 -4.31 4.79
CA LEU A 51 -11.90 -4.12 4.62
C LEU A 51 -12.23 -2.92 3.72
N LEU A 52 -11.57 -1.77 3.90
CA LEU A 52 -11.85 -0.58 3.07
C LEU A 52 -11.52 -0.79 1.58
N PRO A 53 -10.33 -1.32 1.19
CA PRO A 53 -10.06 -1.61 -0.21
C PRO A 53 -10.99 -2.69 -0.78
N PHE A 54 -11.37 -3.69 0.02
CA PHE A 54 -12.35 -4.70 -0.38
C PHE A 54 -13.73 -4.10 -0.66
N LEU A 55 -14.24 -3.25 0.23
CA LEU A 55 -15.50 -2.53 0.02
C LEU A 55 -15.42 -1.66 -1.24
N THR A 56 -14.28 -1.00 -1.47
CA THR A 56 -14.06 -0.19 -2.68
C THR A 56 -14.15 -1.07 -3.93
N LEU A 57 -13.48 -2.23 -3.95
CA LEU A 57 -13.56 -3.18 -5.05
C LEU A 57 -15.00 -3.66 -5.31
N VAL A 58 -15.74 -4.01 -4.25
CA VAL A 58 -17.14 -4.45 -4.36
C VAL A 58 -18.03 -3.33 -4.93
N THR A 59 -17.88 -2.08 -4.45
CA THR A 59 -18.66 -0.95 -4.97
C THR A 59 -18.38 -0.68 -6.45
N VAL A 60 -17.12 -0.75 -6.88
CA VAL A 60 -16.74 -0.61 -8.30
C VAL A 60 -17.29 -1.76 -9.12
N ALA A 61 -17.20 -3.00 -8.63
CA ALA A 61 -17.72 -4.18 -9.31
C ALA A 61 -19.24 -4.08 -9.53
N ILE A 62 -19.99 -3.57 -8.56
CA ILE A 62 -21.44 -3.34 -8.68
C ILE A 62 -21.76 -2.22 -9.67
N ARG A 63 -21.01 -1.11 -9.62
CA ARG A 63 -21.24 0.05 -10.52
C ARG A 63 -20.74 -0.19 -11.95
N GLY A 64 -19.85 -1.16 -12.13
CA GLY A 64 -19.27 -1.60 -13.41
C GLY A 64 -18.25 -0.62 -14.02
N ARG A 65 -18.05 0.55 -13.42
CA ARG A 65 -17.17 1.63 -13.92
C ARG A 65 -16.61 2.44 -12.76
N GLY A 66 -15.29 2.62 -12.72
CA GLY A 66 -14.63 3.43 -11.70
C GLY A 66 -15.02 4.91 -11.77
N GLU A 67 -15.28 5.44 -12.98
CA GLU A 67 -15.63 6.86 -13.17
C GLU A 67 -17.00 7.21 -12.58
N ARG A 68 -17.85 6.19 -12.37
CA ARG A 68 -19.15 6.37 -11.71
C ARG A 68 -19.02 6.65 -10.22
N LEU A 69 -17.84 6.46 -9.60
CA LEU A 69 -17.59 6.86 -8.21
C LEU A 69 -17.59 8.38 -8.04
N SER A 70 -17.24 9.14 -9.09
CA SER A 70 -17.10 10.59 -9.04
C SER A 70 -18.24 11.34 -9.74
N ILE A 71 -19.29 10.64 -10.20
CA ILE A 71 -20.37 11.27 -10.98
C ILE A 71 -21.28 12.17 -10.13
N ASP A 72 -21.36 11.89 -8.83
CA ASP A 72 -22.13 12.68 -7.86
C ASP A 72 -21.34 13.90 -7.35
N LEU A 73 -20.07 14.07 -7.77
CA LEU A 73 -19.20 15.18 -7.40
C LEU A 73 -19.28 16.31 -8.45
N PRO A 74 -19.17 17.59 -8.05
CA PRO A 74 -19.06 18.68 -9.00
C PRO A 74 -17.81 18.54 -9.88
N SER A 75 -17.92 18.90 -11.17
CA SER A 75 -16.93 18.54 -12.19
C SER A 75 -15.49 18.98 -11.88
N TRP A 76 -15.30 20.13 -11.25
CA TRP A 76 -13.97 20.60 -10.83
C TRP A 76 -13.36 19.73 -9.72
N PHE A 77 -14.18 19.26 -8.79
CA PHE A 77 -13.75 18.43 -7.67
C PHE A 77 -13.48 16.99 -8.13
N ALA A 78 -14.28 16.47 -9.06
CA ALA A 78 -14.02 15.17 -9.68
C ALA A 78 -12.66 15.14 -10.39
N VAL A 79 -12.32 16.18 -11.18
CA VAL A 79 -11.02 16.28 -11.85
C VAL A 79 -9.88 16.36 -10.83
N LEU A 80 -10.00 17.21 -9.81
CA LEU A 80 -9.00 17.33 -8.76
C LEU A 80 -8.78 16.00 -8.03
N PHE A 81 -9.86 15.29 -7.71
CA PHE A 81 -9.84 13.97 -7.07
C PHE A 81 -9.05 12.96 -7.91
N TRP A 82 -9.34 12.85 -9.21
CA TRP A 82 -8.62 11.91 -10.08
C TRP A 82 -7.15 12.28 -10.26
N ILE A 83 -6.82 13.56 -10.39
CA ILE A 83 -5.42 14.02 -10.45
C ILE A 83 -4.69 13.63 -9.16
N ALA A 84 -5.27 13.96 -8.00
CA ALA A 84 -4.67 13.62 -6.71
C ALA A 84 -4.51 12.11 -6.54
N LEU A 85 -5.53 11.32 -6.89
CA LEU A 85 -5.50 9.87 -6.83
C LEU A 85 -4.37 9.29 -7.68
N TYR A 86 -4.24 9.72 -8.94
CA TYR A 86 -3.17 9.25 -9.82
C TYR A 86 -1.78 9.68 -9.35
N LEU A 87 -1.63 10.89 -8.81
CA LEU A 87 -0.35 11.34 -8.25
C LEU A 87 0.03 10.55 -6.99
N ILE A 88 -0.92 10.30 -6.08
CA ILE A 88 -0.70 9.53 -4.85
C ILE A 88 -0.31 8.08 -5.17
N VAL A 89 -1.08 7.42 -6.05
CA VAL A 89 -0.86 6.01 -6.43
C VAL A 89 0.38 5.85 -7.31
N GLY A 90 0.62 6.79 -8.21
CA GLY A 90 1.76 6.75 -9.13
C GLY A 90 3.03 7.27 -8.47
N SER A 91 3.24 8.58 -8.55
CA SER A 91 4.56 9.18 -8.37
C SER A 91 4.89 9.56 -6.92
N THR A 92 3.92 10.09 -6.17
CA THR A 92 4.24 10.88 -4.97
C THR A 92 4.34 10.04 -3.70
N PHE A 93 3.51 9.00 -3.55
CA PHE A 93 3.42 8.26 -2.28
C PHE A 93 3.63 6.75 -2.41
N ALA A 94 2.84 6.07 -3.24
CA ALA A 94 2.85 4.61 -3.22
C ALA A 94 4.14 4.02 -3.81
N MET A 95 4.61 4.47 -4.99
CA MET A 95 5.85 3.96 -5.56
C MET A 95 7.09 4.27 -4.71
N PRO A 96 7.36 5.53 -4.28
CA PRO A 96 8.56 5.81 -3.48
C PRO A 96 8.61 4.97 -2.19
N ARG A 97 7.46 4.77 -1.53
CA ARG A 97 7.36 3.94 -0.32
C ARG A 97 7.70 2.48 -0.59
N VAL A 98 7.12 1.89 -1.64
CA VAL A 98 7.37 0.48 -2.00
C VAL A 98 8.84 0.28 -2.38
N THR A 99 9.43 1.22 -3.13
CA THR A 99 10.85 1.19 -3.50
C THR A 99 11.76 1.29 -2.27
N ASN A 100 11.47 2.19 -1.32
CA ASN A 100 12.26 2.30 -0.09
C ASN A 100 12.18 1.02 0.75
N THR A 101 10.98 0.44 0.89
CA THR A 101 10.83 -0.84 1.59
C THR A 101 11.56 -1.99 0.89
N ALA A 102 11.53 -2.04 -0.45
CA ALA A 102 12.30 -3.01 -1.22
C ALA A 102 13.82 -2.83 -1.06
N TYR A 103 14.29 -1.58 -0.90
CA TYR A 103 15.68 -1.28 -0.58
C TYR A 103 16.06 -1.77 0.82
N GLU A 104 15.30 -1.38 1.85
CA GLU A 104 15.57 -1.72 3.25
C GLU A 104 15.48 -3.22 3.52
N MET A 105 14.50 -3.91 2.94
CA MET A 105 14.26 -5.34 3.21
C MET A 105 14.89 -6.29 2.18
N GLY A 106 15.19 -5.80 0.97
CA GLY A 106 15.78 -6.60 -0.10
C GLY A 106 17.28 -6.40 -0.23
N PHE A 107 17.73 -5.15 -0.42
CA PHE A 107 19.14 -4.85 -0.71
C PHE A 107 20.00 -4.71 0.55
N LEU A 108 19.50 -4.05 1.59
CA LEU A 108 20.23 -3.84 2.84
C LEU A 108 20.70 -5.14 3.52
N PRO A 109 19.87 -6.18 3.68
CA PRO A 109 20.32 -7.44 4.30
C PRO A 109 21.26 -8.26 3.43
N LEU A 110 21.34 -8.01 2.12
CA LEU A 110 22.28 -8.67 1.22
C LEU A 110 23.71 -8.13 1.35
N GLY A 111 23.94 -7.04 2.08
CA GLY A 111 25.27 -6.49 2.34
C GLY A 111 25.99 -5.95 1.09
N LEU A 112 25.29 -5.81 -0.04
CA LEU A 112 25.84 -5.33 -1.31
C LEU A 112 26.09 -3.81 -1.35
N ILE A 113 25.71 -3.09 -0.28
CA ILE A 113 26.00 -1.68 -0.06
C ILE A 113 26.59 -1.59 1.35
N GLU A 114 27.85 -1.17 1.45
CA GLU A 114 28.57 -1.05 2.72
C GLU A 114 27.82 -0.15 3.71
N LYS A 115 27.71 -0.61 4.97
CA LYS A 115 27.48 0.28 6.11
C LYS A 115 28.61 1.29 6.17
N LYS A 116 28.39 2.52 5.69
CA LYS A 116 29.13 3.66 6.22
C LYS A 116 28.62 3.84 7.65
N TYR A 117 29.41 3.34 8.59
CA TYR A 117 29.15 3.32 10.02
C TYR A 117 28.57 4.65 10.50
N TYR A 118 27.45 4.58 11.21
CA TYR A 118 27.04 5.61 12.16
C TYR A 118 28.12 5.64 13.25
N ASP A 119 29.01 6.62 13.20
CA ASP A 119 30.00 6.90 14.24
C ASP A 119 29.33 7.78 15.31
N PRO A 120 29.11 7.28 16.54
CA PRO A 120 28.53 8.06 17.63
C PRO A 120 29.38 9.29 18.03
N SER A 121 30.61 9.44 17.53
CA SER A 121 31.48 10.58 17.82
C SER A 121 31.20 11.84 16.99
N ASP A 122 30.37 11.76 15.94
CA ASP A 122 29.99 12.90 15.09
C ASP A 122 28.87 13.78 15.71
N PHE A 123 28.32 13.39 16.86
CA PHE A 123 27.44 14.23 17.69
C PHE A 123 28.24 15.13 18.64
N ARG A 124 29.27 15.81 18.11
CA ARG A 124 29.82 17.00 18.76
C ARG A 124 29.23 18.21 18.08
N ILE A 125 28.18 18.74 18.72
CA ILE A 125 27.64 20.08 18.48
C ILE A 125 28.80 21.06 18.63
N ASN A 126 29.34 21.54 17.51
CA ASN A 126 30.07 22.79 17.48
C ASN A 126 29.01 23.90 17.43
N ILE A 127 28.99 24.64 18.53
CA ILE A 127 28.26 25.88 18.84
C ILE A 127 28.09 26.78 17.61
#